data_AF-A0A0G0TZ40-F1
#
_entry.id   AF-A0A0G0TZ40-F1
#
_cell.length_a   1.000
_cell.length_b   1.000
_cell.length_c   1.000
_cell.angle_alpha   90.00
_cell.angle_beta   90.00
_cell.angle_gamma   90.00
#
_symmetry.space_group_name_H-M   'P 1'
#
loop_
_entity.id
_entity.type
_entity.pdbx_description
1 polymer ?
#
loop_
_entity_poly.entity_id
_entity_poly.type
_entity_poly.pdbx_seq_one_letter_code
_entity_poly.pdbx_strand_id
1 'polypeptide(L)'
;MNNTAKQFDQTSGSIARNLVKQVVGEPLEILKEAGEQITGEEKSVGSGDAPTVEPEERTSLKSGEDQIRSQRLFGALQKEIEDIRRQDLFGDLQAKISQGIEIPLDDYQGLSMEQKQVLKAQMEAVKNQQRDADSRAINEVPAIHSKPSRRFGAGQKHEAEKQQTRVEKPVPPSG
;
A
#
# COMPACT_ATOMS: atom_id res chain seq x y z
N MET A 1 23.32 -15.49 -2.18
CA MET A 1 22.48 -16.69 -2.30
C MET A 1 21.06 -16.21 -2.59
N ASN A 2 20.67 -16.11 -3.86
CA ASN A 2 19.44 -15.43 -4.29
C ASN A 2 18.61 -16.45 -5.08
N ASN A 3 17.64 -17.10 -4.43
CA ASN A 3 16.82 -18.15 -5.06
C ASN A 3 15.30 -17.99 -4.87
N THR A 4 14.84 -16.88 -4.29
CA THR A 4 13.42 -16.68 -3.96
C THR A 4 12.58 -16.10 -5.09
N ALA A 5 13.18 -15.36 -6.04
CA ALA A 5 12.45 -14.75 -7.16
C ALA A 5 12.00 -15.75 -8.24
N LYS A 6 12.75 -16.85 -8.45
CA LYS A 6 12.41 -17.84 -9.48
C LYS A 6 11.31 -18.84 -9.08
N GLN A 7 10.96 -18.92 -7.79
CA GLN A 7 9.92 -19.83 -7.31
C GLN A 7 8.51 -19.26 -7.45
N PHE A 8 8.31 -17.94 -7.43
CA PHE A 8 6.98 -17.32 -7.52
C PHE A 8 6.38 -17.35 -8.94
N ASP A 9 7.21 -17.23 -9.98
CA ASP A 9 6.72 -17.31 -11.37
C ASP A 9 6.25 -18.72 -11.75
N GLN A 10 6.79 -19.76 -11.11
CA GLN A 10 6.42 -21.15 -11.38
C GLN A 10 5.12 -21.58 -10.69
N THR A 11 4.78 -20.98 -9.55
CA THR A 11 3.55 -21.29 -8.81
C THR A 11 2.31 -20.64 -9.44
N SER A 12 2.39 -19.38 -9.87
CA SER A 12 1.25 -18.70 -10.51
C SER A 12 0.85 -19.32 -11.85
N GLY A 13 1.84 -19.73 -12.66
CA GLY A 13 1.58 -20.37 -13.96
C GLY A 13 1.00 -21.79 -13.85
N SER A 14 1.24 -22.50 -12.74
CA SER A 14 0.71 -23.85 -12.51
C SER A 14 -0.71 -23.82 -11.92
N ILE A 15 -1.04 -22.82 -11.10
CA ILE A 15 -2.40 -22.63 -10.57
C ILE A 15 -3.38 -22.28 -11.69
N ALA A 16 -3.02 -21.33 -12.57
CA ALA A 16 -3.88 -20.93 -13.68
C ALA A 16 -4.18 -22.09 -14.66
N ARG A 17 -3.19 -22.94 -14.94
CA ARG A 17 -3.39 -24.12 -15.81
C ARG A 17 -4.29 -25.19 -15.18
N ASN A 18 -4.25 -25.36 -13.86
CA ASN A 18 -5.13 -26.30 -13.16
C ASN A 18 -6.57 -25.80 -13.11
N LEU A 19 -6.78 -24.49 -12.94
CA LEU A 19 -8.10 -23.87 -12.94
C LEU A 19 -8.76 -23.95 -14.32
N VAL A 20 -7.99 -23.70 -15.39
CA VAL A 20 -8.46 -23.89 -16.78
C VAL A 20 -8.80 -25.35 -17.07
N LYS A 21 -8.01 -26.32 -16.58
CA LYS A 21 -8.31 -27.75 -16.77
C LYS A 21 -9.58 -28.20 -16.04
N GLN A 22 -9.85 -27.67 -14.84
CA GLN A 22 -11.10 -27.94 -14.12
C GLN A 22 -12.33 -27.34 -14.80
N VAL A 23 -12.19 -26.15 -15.41
CA VAL A 23 -13.31 -25.49 -16.11
C VAL A 23 -13.57 -26.09 -17.50
N VAL A 24 -12.58 -26.71 -18.13
CA VAL A 24 -12.74 -27.33 -19.46
C VAL A 24 -13.31 -28.75 -19.40
N GLY A 25 -13.18 -29.45 -18.27
CA GLY A 25 -13.61 -30.84 -18.12
C GLY A 25 -15.12 -31.05 -18.01
N GLU A 26 -15.82 -30.21 -17.25
CA GLU A 26 -17.21 -30.51 -16.84
C GLU A 26 -18.24 -29.35 -16.89
N PRO A 27 -18.23 -28.42 -17.86
CA PRO A 27 -19.36 -27.49 -18.03
C PRO A 27 -20.45 -28.06 -18.95
N LEU A 28 -20.13 -28.96 -19.87
CA LEU A 28 -21.06 -29.43 -20.90
C LEU A 28 -21.99 -30.55 -20.41
N GLU A 29 -21.55 -31.39 -19.49
CA GLU A 29 -22.37 -32.50 -18.97
C GLU A 29 -23.46 -31.98 -18.02
N ILE A 30 -23.14 -31.01 -17.15
CA ILE A 30 -24.12 -30.36 -16.28
C ILE A 30 -25.17 -29.60 -17.10
N LEU A 31 -24.78 -28.96 -18.21
CA LEU A 31 -25.71 -28.32 -19.14
C LEU A 31 -26.55 -29.32 -19.93
N LYS A 32 -26.01 -30.51 -20.20
CA LYS A 32 -26.75 -31.59 -20.88
C LYS A 32 -27.78 -32.23 -19.95
N GLU A 33 -27.42 -32.47 -18.70
CA GLU A 33 -28.30 -33.01 -17.66
C GLU A 33 -29.38 -31.98 -17.25
N ALA A 34 -29.02 -30.70 -17.16
CA ALA A 34 -29.98 -29.61 -16.99
C ALA A 34 -30.87 -29.40 -18.23
N GLY A 35 -30.32 -29.62 -19.44
CA GLY A 35 -31.08 -29.61 -20.68
C GLY A 35 -32.11 -30.73 -20.73
N GLU A 36 -31.75 -31.96 -20.33
CA GLU A 36 -32.65 -33.11 -20.23
C GLU A 36 -33.77 -32.91 -19.19
N GLN A 37 -33.52 -32.17 -18.09
CA GLN A 37 -34.59 -31.81 -17.15
C GLN A 37 -35.57 -30.76 -17.69
N ILE A 38 -35.20 -29.99 -18.73
CA ILE A 38 -36.04 -28.94 -19.34
C ILE A 38 -36.75 -29.47 -20.59
N THR A 39 -36.13 -30.36 -21.36
CA THR A 39 -36.80 -31.13 -22.41
C THR A 39 -37.40 -32.39 -21.79
N GLY A 40 -38.63 -32.26 -21.27
CA GLY A 40 -39.38 -33.39 -20.76
C GLY A 40 -39.54 -34.49 -21.82
N GLU A 41 -38.69 -35.53 -21.74
CA GLU A 41 -39.01 -36.83 -22.32
C GLU A 41 -40.02 -37.50 -21.39
N GLU A 42 -41.27 -37.56 -21.86
CA GLU A 42 -42.38 -38.22 -21.23
C GLU A 42 -42.07 -39.71 -20.98
N LYS A 43 -41.66 -40.05 -19.76
CA LYS A 43 -41.95 -41.36 -19.19
C LYS A 43 -43.19 -41.22 -18.31
N SER A 44 -44.33 -41.43 -18.96
CA SER A 44 -45.65 -41.48 -18.33
C SER A 44 -45.69 -42.52 -17.20
N VAL A 45 -45.80 -42.10 -15.94
CA VAL A 45 -46.66 -42.71 -14.91
C VAL A 45 -46.91 -41.67 -13.81
N GLY A 46 -48.19 -41.37 -13.54
CA GLY A 46 -48.60 -40.90 -12.21
C GLY A 46 -49.14 -39.48 -12.15
N SER A 47 -50.45 -39.38 -12.35
CA SER A 47 -51.37 -38.36 -11.83
C SER A 47 -50.91 -37.59 -10.59
N GLY A 48 -50.91 -36.26 -10.69
CA GLY A 48 -50.75 -35.35 -9.55
C GLY A 48 -51.17 -33.94 -9.96
N ASP A 49 -52.37 -33.57 -9.53
CA ASP A 49 -53.00 -32.25 -9.64
C ASP A 49 -52.01 -31.12 -9.25
N ALA A 50 -51.82 -30.11 -10.11
CA ALA A 50 -51.05 -28.91 -9.78
C ALA A 50 -51.67 -27.67 -10.44
N PRO A 51 -51.80 -26.56 -9.71
CA PRO A 51 -52.50 -25.36 -10.16
C PRO A 51 -51.70 -24.66 -11.26
N THR A 52 -52.41 -24.24 -12.31
CA THR A 52 -51.94 -23.30 -13.33
C THR A 52 -51.52 -21.99 -12.65
N VAL A 53 -50.22 -21.87 -12.37
CA VAL A 53 -49.59 -20.59 -12.00
C VAL A 53 -48.82 -20.12 -13.21
N GLU A 54 -49.41 -19.15 -13.90
CA GLU A 54 -48.79 -18.24 -14.89
C GLU A 54 -47.30 -17.96 -14.55
N PRO A 55 -46.33 -18.35 -15.40
CA PRO A 55 -44.91 -18.18 -15.10
C PRO A 55 -44.30 -16.87 -15.61
N GLU A 56 -45.05 -16.00 -16.30
CA GLU A 56 -44.44 -14.91 -17.07
C GLU A 56 -44.07 -13.65 -16.27
N GLU A 57 -44.69 -13.39 -15.11
CA GLU A 57 -44.41 -12.16 -14.34
C GLU A 57 -43.26 -12.29 -13.32
N ARG A 58 -42.86 -13.51 -12.94
CA ARG A 58 -41.82 -13.73 -11.93
C ARG A 58 -40.39 -13.72 -12.46
N THR A 59 -40.20 -13.94 -13.76
CA THR A 59 -38.87 -13.97 -14.41
C THR A 59 -38.36 -12.56 -14.71
N SER A 60 -39.23 -11.65 -15.11
CA SER A 60 -38.91 -10.25 -15.43
C SER A 60 -38.48 -9.44 -14.20
N LEU A 61 -39.14 -9.63 -13.06
CA LEU A 61 -38.78 -8.96 -11.79
C LEU A 61 -37.39 -9.39 -11.27
N LYS A 62 -37.04 -10.68 -11.37
CA LYS A 62 -35.72 -11.19 -10.97
C LYS A 62 -34.60 -10.68 -11.88
N SER A 63 -34.85 -10.63 -13.20
CA SER A 63 -33.91 -10.06 -14.17
C SER A 63 -33.57 -8.59 -13.88
N GLY A 64 -34.55 -7.80 -13.44
CA GLY A 64 -34.32 -6.39 -13.08
C GLY A 64 -33.44 -6.24 -11.83
N GLU A 65 -33.68 -7.05 -10.80
CA GLU A 65 -32.85 -7.03 -9.59
C GLU A 65 -31.41 -7.46 -9.85
N ASP A 66 -31.22 -8.51 -10.67
CA ASP A 66 -29.91 -9.02 -11.03
C ASP A 66 -29.12 -8.01 -11.88
N GLN A 67 -29.80 -7.27 -12.77
CA GLN A 67 -29.19 -6.15 -13.49
C GLN A 67 -28.76 -5.01 -12.56
N ILE A 68 -29.58 -4.66 -11.57
CA ILE A 68 -29.24 -3.60 -10.61
C ILE A 68 -28.05 -4.03 -9.73
N ARG A 69 -28.03 -5.28 -9.26
CA ARG A 69 -26.93 -5.82 -8.45
C ARG A 69 -25.63 -5.90 -9.25
N SER A 70 -25.69 -6.38 -10.48
CA SER A 70 -24.52 -6.45 -11.37
C SER A 70 -23.98 -5.07 -11.74
N GLN A 71 -24.85 -4.07 -11.99
CA GLN A 71 -24.41 -2.70 -12.22
C GLN A 71 -23.71 -2.09 -11.00
N ARG A 72 -24.25 -2.31 -9.79
CA ARG A 72 -23.61 -1.85 -8.53
C ARG A 72 -22.25 -2.51 -8.33
N LEU A 73 -22.17 -3.83 -8.55
CA LEU A 73 -20.93 -4.58 -8.47
C LEU A 73 -19.91 -4.08 -9.47
N PHE A 74 -20.32 -3.89 -10.72
CA PHE A 74 -19.44 -3.40 -11.78
C PHE A 74 -18.90 -2.00 -11.46
N GLY A 75 -19.75 -1.10 -10.95
CA GLY A 75 -19.32 0.22 -10.50
C GLY A 75 -18.34 0.18 -9.32
N ALA A 76 -18.51 -0.78 -8.39
CA ALA A 76 -17.56 -0.99 -7.30
C ALA A 76 -16.20 -1.49 -7.82
N LEU A 77 -16.22 -2.47 -8.72
CA LEU A 77 -15.00 -3.00 -9.34
C LEU A 77 -14.25 -1.93 -10.15
N GLN A 78 -14.97 -1.08 -10.88
CA GLN A 78 -14.34 0.04 -11.60
C GLN A 78 -13.61 0.99 -10.65
N LYS A 79 -14.24 1.34 -9.51
CA LYS A 79 -13.62 2.19 -8.49
C LYS A 79 -12.37 1.53 -7.89
N GLU A 80 -12.45 0.24 -7.59
CA GLU A 80 -11.31 -0.52 -7.08
C GLU A 80 -10.14 -0.55 -8.08
N ILE A 81 -10.42 -0.75 -9.36
CA ILE A 81 -9.40 -0.70 -10.42
C ILE A 81 -8.75 0.69 -10.49
N GLU A 82 -9.53 1.76 -10.37
CA GLU A 82 -8.99 3.12 -10.34
C GLU A 82 -8.12 3.37 -9.10
N ASP A 83 -8.55 2.88 -7.93
CA ASP A 83 -7.79 2.99 -6.69
C ASP A 83 -6.44 2.28 -6.77
N ILE A 84 -6.40 1.06 -7.31
CA ILE A 84 -5.15 0.31 -7.53
C ILE A 84 -4.22 1.10 -8.44
N ARG A 85 -4.72 1.61 -9.57
CA ARG A 85 -3.91 2.42 -10.50
C ARG A 85 -3.35 3.67 -9.85
N ARG A 86 -4.12 4.34 -8.99
CA ARG A 86 -3.66 5.50 -8.22
C ARG A 86 -2.55 5.15 -7.24
N GLN A 87 -2.69 4.02 -6.53
CA GLN A 87 -1.69 3.54 -5.58
C GLN A 87 -0.38 3.17 -6.28
N ASP A 88 -0.46 2.44 -7.39
CA ASP A 88 0.72 2.05 -8.18
C ASP A 88 1.46 3.29 -8.70
N LEU A 89 0.73 4.25 -9.27
CA LEU A 89 1.30 5.51 -9.74
C LEU A 89 2.01 6.27 -8.61
N PHE A 90 1.38 6.34 -7.43
CA PHE A 90 1.97 6.99 -6.28
C PHE A 90 3.27 6.29 -5.85
N GLY A 91 3.27 4.95 -5.77
CA GLY A 91 4.47 4.16 -5.46
C GLY A 91 5.60 4.37 -6.47
N ASP A 92 5.28 4.37 -7.76
CA ASP A 92 6.25 4.62 -8.84
C ASP A 92 6.88 6.02 -8.72
N LEU A 93 6.08 7.03 -8.39
CA LEU A 93 6.58 8.39 -8.18
C LEU A 93 7.47 8.49 -6.95
N GLN A 94 7.10 7.85 -5.83
CA GLN A 94 7.96 7.77 -4.65
C GLN A 94 9.30 7.11 -4.97
N ALA A 95 9.29 6.02 -5.74
CA ALA A 95 10.50 5.32 -6.15
C ALA A 95 11.41 6.24 -6.99
N LYS A 96 10.86 6.95 -7.97
CA LYS A 96 11.62 7.90 -8.80
C LYS A 96 12.16 9.08 -8.00
N ILE A 97 11.38 9.61 -7.05
CA ILE A 97 11.85 10.68 -6.14
C ILE A 97 13.01 10.19 -5.27
N SER A 98 12.94 8.95 -4.77
CA SER A 98 14.04 8.37 -3.98
C SER A 98 15.34 8.20 -4.77
N GLN A 99 15.23 8.05 -6.10
CA GLN A 99 16.37 8.05 -7.03
C GLN A 99 16.93 9.45 -7.30
N GLY A 100 16.26 10.51 -6.81
CA GLY A 100 16.63 11.91 -7.02
C GLY A 100 16.11 12.52 -8.32
N ILE A 101 15.15 11.87 -8.98
CA ILE A 101 14.52 12.40 -10.21
C ILE A 101 13.47 13.44 -9.81
N GLU A 102 13.60 14.66 -10.33
CA GLU A 102 12.62 15.75 -10.14
C GLU A 102 11.46 15.54 -11.13
N ILE A 103 10.22 15.45 -10.61
CA ILE A 103 9.03 15.10 -11.40
C ILE A 103 7.97 16.20 -11.24
N PRO A 104 7.39 16.71 -12.34
CA PRO A 104 6.27 17.64 -12.27
C PRO A 104 5.00 16.92 -11.78
N LEU A 105 4.48 17.31 -10.62
CA LEU A 105 3.29 16.70 -10.00
C LEU A 105 1.96 17.20 -10.57
N ASP A 106 1.99 18.25 -11.39
CA ASP A 106 0.80 18.89 -11.96
C ASP A 106 0.16 18.04 -13.07
N ASP A 107 0.98 17.27 -13.80
CA ASP A 107 0.54 16.43 -14.92
C ASP A 107 -0.31 15.22 -14.47
N TYR A 108 -0.25 14.88 -13.17
CA TYR A 108 -0.94 13.72 -12.62
C TYR A 108 -2.26 14.11 -11.96
N GLN A 109 -3.34 14.09 -12.73
CA GLN A 109 -4.70 14.39 -12.26
C GLN A 109 -5.30 13.31 -11.35
N GLY A 110 -4.77 12.07 -11.40
CA GLY A 110 -5.25 10.96 -10.58
C GLY A 110 -4.78 10.99 -9.12
N LEU A 111 -3.88 11.90 -8.74
CA LEU A 111 -3.35 11.98 -7.38
C LEU A 111 -4.19 12.91 -6.50
N SER A 112 -4.46 12.47 -5.28
CA SER A 112 -5.03 13.31 -4.24
C SER A 112 -4.08 14.48 -3.90
N MET A 113 -4.65 15.61 -3.46
CA MET A 113 -3.87 16.76 -3.00
C MET A 113 -2.91 16.41 -1.86
N GLU A 114 -3.34 15.53 -0.95
CA GLU A 114 -2.51 15.04 0.14
C GLU A 114 -1.32 14.23 -0.40
N GLN A 115 -1.56 13.34 -1.35
CA GLN A 115 -0.52 12.56 -2.01
C GLN A 115 0.49 13.46 -2.73
N LYS A 116 0.01 14.49 -3.45
CA LYS A 116 0.88 15.48 -4.09
C LYS A 116 1.74 16.23 -3.08
N GLN A 117 1.17 16.64 -1.95
CA GLN A 117 1.92 17.31 -0.87
C GLN A 117 3.00 16.39 -0.28
N VAL A 118 2.67 15.12 -0.03
CA VAL A 118 3.64 14.12 0.45
C VAL A 118 4.80 13.95 -0.53
N LEU A 119 4.51 13.78 -1.83
CA LEU A 119 5.55 13.64 -2.86
C LEU A 119 6.42 14.91 -2.95
N LYS A 120 5.80 16.10 -2.87
CA LYS A 120 6.53 17.37 -2.85
C LYS A 120 7.46 17.48 -1.66
N ALA A 121 7.00 17.12 -0.46
CA ALA A 121 7.82 17.12 0.75
C ALA A 121 8.97 16.11 0.66
N GLN A 122 8.73 14.91 0.11
CA GLN A 122 9.79 13.92 -0.12
C GLN A 122 10.83 14.42 -1.11
N MET A 123 10.40 15.03 -2.20
CA MET A 123 11.30 15.60 -3.20
C MET A 123 12.16 16.72 -2.62
N GLU A 124 11.59 17.59 -1.79
CA GLU A 124 12.34 18.63 -1.07
C GLU A 124 13.34 18.03 -0.07
N ALA A 125 12.96 16.99 0.67
CA ALA A 125 13.84 16.29 1.60
C ALA A 125 15.06 15.68 0.89
N VAL A 126 14.84 14.97 -0.22
CA VAL A 126 15.91 14.38 -1.03
C VAL A 126 16.83 15.47 -1.60
N LYS A 127 16.27 16.58 -2.09
CA LYS A 127 17.03 17.72 -2.61
C LYS A 127 17.91 18.38 -1.55
N ASN A 128 17.40 18.51 -0.33
CA ASN A 128 18.17 19.06 0.79
C ASN A 128 19.29 18.10 1.21
N GLN A 129 19.03 16.79 1.24
CA GLN A 129 20.06 15.79 1.52
C GLN A 129 21.20 15.82 0.48
N GLN A 130 20.88 15.98 -0.80
CA GLN A 130 21.89 16.12 -1.85
C GLN A 130 22.74 17.39 -1.67
N ARG A 131 22.10 18.53 -1.38
CA ARG A 131 22.82 19.79 -1.09
C ARG A 131 23.73 19.68 0.14
N ASP A 132 23.28 18.99 1.18
CA ASP A 132 24.10 18.75 2.38
C ASP A 132 25.28 17.81 2.08
N ALA A 133 25.09 16.81 1.21
CA ALA A 133 26.17 15.94 0.76
C ALA A 133 27.20 16.71 -0.07
N ASP A 134 26.77 17.54 -1.01
CA ASP A 134 27.65 18.36 -1.84
C ASP A 134 28.43 19.40 -1.01
N SER A 135 27.75 20.06 -0.06
CA SER A 135 28.40 21.04 0.82
C SER A 135 29.36 20.41 1.82
N ARG A 136 29.12 19.17 2.27
CA ARG A 136 30.08 18.39 3.06
C ARG A 136 31.28 17.95 2.22
N ALA A 137 31.04 17.46 1.00
CA ALA A 137 32.11 17.05 0.09
C ALA A 137 33.08 18.20 -0.25
N ILE A 138 32.57 19.43 -0.34
CA ILE A 138 33.39 20.62 -0.60
C ILE A 138 34.11 21.12 0.66
N ASN A 139 33.56 20.87 1.87
CA ASN A 139 34.12 21.31 3.15
C ASN A 139 34.82 20.22 3.96
N GLU A 140 35.25 19.11 3.33
CA GLU A 140 36.21 18.19 3.95
C GLU A 140 37.60 18.84 4.04
N VAL A 141 37.71 19.91 4.82
CA VAL A 141 38.95 20.22 5.51
C VAL A 141 39.22 18.99 6.39
N PRO A 142 40.39 18.33 6.27
CA PRO A 142 40.68 17.12 7.02
C PRO A 142 40.39 17.38 8.49
N ALA A 143 39.52 16.57 9.10
CA ALA A 143 39.32 16.63 10.54
C ALA A 143 40.68 16.37 11.18
N ILE A 144 41.36 17.44 11.61
CA ILE A 144 42.61 17.35 12.36
C ILE A 144 42.22 16.80 13.72
N HIS A 145 42.12 15.48 13.81
CA HIS A 145 42.04 14.74 15.05
C HIS A 145 43.33 15.03 15.83
N SER A 146 43.33 16.10 16.60
CA SER A 146 44.38 16.35 17.58
C SER A 146 44.38 15.16 18.53
N LYS A 147 45.46 14.36 18.51
CA LYS A 147 45.66 13.27 19.46
C LYS A 147 45.31 13.77 20.87
N PRO A 148 44.62 12.99 21.71
CA PRO A 148 44.25 13.42 23.05
C PRO A 148 45.53 13.78 23.82
N SER A 149 45.78 15.08 23.96
CA SER A 149 46.96 15.58 24.64
C SER A 149 46.88 15.17 26.11
N ARG A 150 47.96 14.56 26.58
CA ARG A 150 48.18 14.05 27.93
C ARG A 150 47.66 15.07 28.95
N ARG A 151 46.63 14.68 29.72
CA ARG A 151 45.97 15.49 30.76
C ARG A 151 47.01 16.12 31.71
N PHE A 152 47.33 17.39 31.52
CA PHE A 152 47.84 18.25 32.59
C PHE A 152 46.62 18.85 33.30
N GLY A 153 46.20 18.26 34.41
CA GLY A 153 45.00 18.75 35.10
C GLY A 153 44.54 17.97 36.33
N ALA A 154 45.40 17.16 36.95
CA ALA A 154 45.15 16.66 38.30
C ALA A 154 45.38 17.80 39.31
N GLY A 155 44.46 18.78 39.36
CA GLY A 155 44.58 19.89 40.32
C GLY A 155 43.51 20.99 40.23
N GLN A 156 42.99 21.32 39.04
CA GLN A 156 42.13 22.51 38.89
C GLN A 156 40.73 22.39 39.51
N LYS A 157 40.20 21.18 39.71
CA LYS A 157 38.85 21.02 40.27
C LYS A 157 38.72 21.49 41.73
N HIS A 158 39.79 21.44 42.51
CA HIS A 158 39.75 21.84 43.92
C HIS A 158 39.89 23.34 44.16
N GLU A 159 40.39 24.12 43.20
CA GLU A 159 40.51 25.58 43.34
C GLU A 159 39.18 26.29 43.03
N ALA A 160 38.36 25.74 42.14
CA ALA A 160 37.05 26.30 41.81
C ALA A 160 36.04 26.23 42.98
N GLU A 161 36.06 25.16 43.78
CA GLU A 161 35.18 25.01 44.96
C GLU A 161 35.48 26.04 46.07
N LYS A 162 36.74 26.48 46.21
CA LYS A 162 37.14 27.46 47.23
C LYS A 162 36.62 28.88 46.95
N GLN A 163 36.28 29.20 45.70
CA GLN A 163 35.74 30.51 45.35
C GLN A 163 34.22 30.60 45.50
N GLN A 164 33.50 29.48 45.50
CA GLN A 164 32.03 29.47 45.61
C GLN A 164 31.50 29.60 47.06
N THR A 165 32.32 29.33 48.08
CA THR A 165 31.86 29.32 49.48
C THR A 165 31.98 30.67 50.20
N ARG A 166 32.45 31.74 49.52
CA ARG A 166 32.49 33.10 50.08
C ARG A 166 31.22 33.89 49.75
N VAL A 167 30.05 33.28 49.98
CA VAL A 167 28.79 34.01 50.05
C VAL A 167 28.52 34.26 51.53
N GLU A 168 28.59 35.54 51.93
CA GLU A 168 28.35 35.98 53.30
C GLU A 168 26.95 35.52 53.77
N LYS A 169 26.89 34.98 54.98
CA LYS A 169 25.63 34.51 55.59
C LYS A 169 24.64 35.68 55.70
N PRO A 170 23.40 35.57 55.20
CA PRO A 170 22.40 36.61 55.42
C PRO A 170 22.05 36.69 56.92
N VAL A 171 21.98 37.91 57.44
CA VAL A 171 21.59 38.19 58.83
C VAL A 171 20.13 37.79 59.02
N PRO A 172 19.78 37.01 60.08
CA PRO A 172 18.39 36.62 60.31
C PRO A 172 17.53 37.85 60.63
N PRO A 173 16.26 37.90 60.17
CA PRO A 173 15.37 39.01 60.49
C PRO A 173 15.02 38.98 61.99
N SER A 174 15.36 40.06 62.69
CA SER A 174 14.87 40.36 64.03
C SER A 174 13.35 40.56 63.97
N GLY A 175 12.63 39.77 64.76
CA GLY A 175 11.19 39.92 65.02
C GLY A 175 10.86 41.14 65.88
#